data_AF-A0A954P3A1-F1
#
_entry.id   AF-A0A954P3A1-F1
#
_cell.length_a   1.000
_cell.length_b   1.000
_cell.length_c   1.000
_cell.angle_alpha   90.00
_cell.angle_beta   90.00
_cell.angle_gamma   90.00
#
_symmetry.space_group_name_H-M   'P 1'
#
loop_
_entity.id
_entity.type
_entity.pdbx_description
1 polymer ?
#
loop_
_entity_poly.entity_id
_entity_poly.type
_entity_poly.pdbx_seq_one_letter_code
_entity_poly.pdbx_strand_id
1 'polypeptide(L)'
;MAEQRFHSQTDSIEYKLRHLARAHQAGDYDTAMSLAASVKDSLQFARQNSGPVAESAIPSDHRRPVADLPAAWRGQAEGWQWFRSLALHETVGLARAGEIVELPLAVPADEVHDLARELRLVRIDPQTKTLQEQPVQVDDVSRRGEFFHCRVVLAADVPAHGQSTYLLLTGNPAAELADWPTDLVVEGTGFGLDITNRHFVASLSRQMGQLERLTLRREHGQELFAGGKGHGEPPTIDWSHDYVSQGGYQKLRIRAWPTPPNWEVIRGPLAVRVRRWGFPASPLHPVFAPARMHMDQSYIFHAGQPYFLKEARFDVLDELPVEAARDDEWVFSGYSFNEQVWIDGQGKLQEGKAPAEGAWGVGFYHRDSRDAFIALWLQHEAHGFGEPMRNPHASLHYDGHGQLWARYPVRKTTFPVGASLVQKNAYVVSPFDQKSGAGEVEQLRHRLLNPLAVQAVPLPQLAARPGGRIARTGEGAASAALKEQLWAQLNTVRDEQLYGVTSGIVDLGYVRDVRFRRGTVEILLTMPHRGRPVADFLVWQGGGRVETGIREQLLSLPGVEEVLVRQTWEPAWTPGRLSTKARQELGLPSAEGNG
;
A
#
# COMPACT_ATOMS: atom_id res chain seq x y z
N MET A 1 35.70 -3.88 -6.34
CA MET A 1 35.80 -2.89 -7.43
C MET A 1 34.45 -2.25 -7.77
N ALA A 2 33.36 -3.01 -7.97
CA ALA A 2 32.04 -2.43 -8.28
C ALA A 2 31.46 -1.56 -7.13
N GLU A 3 31.50 -2.04 -5.89
CA GLU A 3 31.03 -1.28 -4.72
C GLU A 3 31.86 0.00 -4.45
N GLN A 4 33.17 -0.06 -4.71
CA GLN A 4 34.05 1.13 -4.67
C GLN A 4 33.63 2.19 -5.72
N ARG A 5 33.11 1.77 -6.88
CA ARG A 5 32.58 2.68 -7.89
C ARG A 5 31.33 3.40 -7.37
N PHE A 6 30.40 2.70 -6.75
CA PHE A 6 29.21 3.33 -6.15
C PHE A 6 29.60 4.36 -5.08
N HIS A 7 30.44 3.98 -4.12
CA HIS A 7 30.91 4.89 -3.07
C HIS A 7 31.76 6.06 -3.58
N SER A 8 32.30 6.00 -4.81
CA SER A 8 32.96 7.15 -5.44
C SER A 8 31.98 8.19 -6.01
N GLN A 9 30.72 7.81 -6.22
CA GLN A 9 29.68 8.67 -6.81
C GLN A 9 28.69 9.21 -5.77
N THR A 10 28.72 8.71 -4.53
CA THR A 10 27.83 9.15 -3.45
C THR A 10 28.56 9.20 -2.12
N ASP A 11 28.28 10.25 -1.34
CA ASP A 11 28.79 10.37 0.02
C ASP A 11 28.02 9.49 1.00
N SER A 12 28.70 8.95 2.02
CA SER A 12 28.07 8.18 3.09
C SER A 12 27.19 9.05 3.99
N ILE A 13 26.24 8.42 4.70
CA ILE A 13 25.40 9.12 5.68
C ILE A 13 26.28 9.75 6.78
N GLU A 14 27.31 9.05 7.26
CA GLU A 14 28.24 9.51 8.29
C GLU A 14 29.07 10.71 7.82
N TYR A 15 29.48 10.73 6.54
CA TYR A 15 30.13 11.89 5.95
C TYR A 15 29.19 13.10 5.98
N LYS A 16 27.97 12.95 5.46
CA LYS A 16 26.96 14.02 5.41
C LYS A 16 26.62 14.55 6.81
N LEU A 17 26.46 13.66 7.81
CA LEU A 17 26.17 14.04 9.19
C LEU A 17 27.30 14.84 9.83
N ARG A 18 28.57 14.45 9.63
CA ARG A 18 29.73 15.21 10.13
C ARG A 18 29.79 16.61 9.53
N HIS A 19 29.52 16.73 8.23
CA HIS A 19 29.50 18.03 7.55
C HIS A 19 28.30 18.89 7.97
N LEU A 20 27.14 18.27 8.21
CA LEU A 20 25.95 18.95 8.72
C LEU A 20 26.24 19.57 10.09
N ALA A 21 26.82 18.79 11.01
CA ALA A 21 27.20 19.26 12.33
C ALA A 21 28.19 20.44 12.28
N ARG A 22 29.19 20.36 11.38
CA ARG A 22 30.16 21.45 11.17
C ARG A 22 29.50 22.72 10.62
N ALA A 23 28.65 22.59 9.58
CA ALA A 23 27.94 23.73 8.99
C ALA A 23 27.04 24.41 10.03
N HIS A 24 26.29 23.63 10.81
CA HIS A 24 25.47 24.13 11.91
C HIS A 24 26.31 24.87 12.97
N GLN A 25 27.44 24.28 13.42
CA GLN A 25 28.34 24.91 14.40
C GLN A 25 28.94 26.23 13.89
N ALA A 26 29.14 26.36 12.58
CA ALA A 26 29.63 27.58 11.94
C ALA A 26 28.54 28.63 11.67
N GLY A 27 27.26 28.32 11.93
CA GLY A 27 26.13 29.19 11.59
C GLY A 27 25.75 29.21 10.10
N ASP A 28 26.28 28.29 9.30
CA ASP A 28 25.91 28.10 7.89
C ASP A 28 24.68 27.19 7.79
N TYR A 29 23.51 27.80 8.03
CA TYR A 29 22.24 27.08 8.09
C TYR A 29 21.79 26.57 6.72
N ASP A 30 22.05 27.27 5.63
CA ASP A 30 21.63 26.86 4.28
C ASP A 30 22.36 25.58 3.85
N THR A 31 23.66 25.48 4.13
CA THR A 31 24.42 24.25 3.90
C THR A 31 23.94 23.12 4.81
N ALA A 32 23.65 23.40 6.09
CA ALA A 32 23.15 22.40 7.03
C ALA A 32 21.77 21.84 6.60
N MET A 33 20.85 22.70 6.14
CA MET A 33 19.55 22.29 5.58
C MET A 33 19.72 21.44 4.31
N SER A 34 20.61 21.85 3.41
CA SER A 34 20.90 21.11 2.18
C SER A 34 21.46 19.71 2.48
N LEU A 35 22.35 19.61 3.48
CA LEU A 35 22.88 18.34 3.95
C LEU A 35 21.81 17.48 4.63
N ALA A 36 20.89 18.06 5.40
CA ALA A 36 19.78 17.33 6.01
C ALA A 36 18.86 16.70 4.94
N ALA A 37 18.56 17.43 3.86
CA ALA A 37 17.82 16.90 2.71
C ALA A 37 18.59 15.75 2.04
N SER A 38 19.90 15.90 1.81
CA SER A 38 20.73 14.84 1.23
C SER A 38 20.83 13.58 2.11
N VAL A 39 20.84 13.73 3.44
CA VAL A 39 20.76 12.60 4.38
C VAL A 39 19.43 11.87 4.22
N LYS A 40 18.33 12.61 4.12
CA LYS A 40 17.00 12.02 3.88
C LYS A 40 16.96 11.20 2.58
N ASP A 41 17.49 11.73 1.47
CA ASP A 41 17.55 10.99 0.20
C ASP A 41 18.34 9.68 0.33
N SER A 42 19.43 9.71 1.09
CA SER A 42 20.28 8.54 1.36
C SER A 42 19.55 7.49 2.21
N LEU A 43 18.79 7.93 3.22
CA LEU A 43 17.95 7.06 4.04
C LEU A 43 16.79 6.45 3.23
N GLN A 44 16.19 7.22 2.31
CA GLN A 44 15.16 6.71 1.41
C GLN A 44 15.72 5.61 0.49
N PHE A 45 16.88 5.83 -0.12
CA PHE A 45 17.56 4.81 -0.91
C PHE A 45 17.90 3.57 -0.05
N ALA A 46 18.46 3.76 1.16
CA ALA A 46 18.77 2.65 2.07
C ALA A 46 17.52 1.84 2.45
N ARG A 47 16.39 2.50 2.75
CA ARG A 47 15.10 1.84 3.01
C ARG A 47 14.66 0.98 1.81
N GLN A 48 14.74 1.52 0.59
CA GLN A 48 14.34 0.80 -0.62
C GLN A 48 15.25 -0.39 -0.93
N ASN A 49 16.57 -0.24 -0.69
CA ASN A 49 17.57 -1.24 -1.06
C ASN A 49 17.79 -2.32 0.01
N SER A 50 17.72 -1.95 1.28
CA SER A 50 18.16 -2.78 2.41
C SER A 50 17.19 -2.77 3.59
N GLY A 51 16.04 -2.10 3.47
CA GLY A 51 15.00 -2.12 4.51
C GLY A 51 14.46 -3.53 4.76
N PRO A 52 13.85 -3.75 5.94
CA PRO A 52 13.29 -5.05 6.30
C PRO A 52 12.23 -5.48 5.31
N VAL A 53 12.14 -6.79 5.08
CA VAL A 53 11.12 -7.44 4.25
C VAL A 53 10.37 -8.47 5.09
N ALA A 54 9.08 -8.63 4.83
CA ALA A 54 8.28 -9.64 5.50
C ALA A 54 8.71 -11.05 5.09
N GLU A 55 8.62 -12.00 6.02
CA GLU A 55 8.82 -13.41 5.75
C GLU A 55 7.76 -13.89 4.74
N SER A 56 8.18 -14.69 3.75
CA SER A 56 7.28 -15.18 2.71
C SER A 56 6.25 -16.14 3.31
N ALA A 57 4.96 -15.93 3.01
CA ALA A 57 3.87 -16.81 3.43
C ALA A 57 3.94 -18.21 2.77
N ILE A 58 4.66 -18.31 1.65
CA ILE A 58 4.95 -19.56 0.95
C ILE A 58 6.46 -19.68 0.80
N PRO A 59 7.10 -20.76 1.27
CA PRO A 59 8.53 -20.97 1.06
C PRO A 59 8.89 -20.91 -0.43
N SER A 60 9.99 -20.26 -0.77
CA SER A 60 10.36 -19.96 -2.15
C SER A 60 10.74 -21.22 -2.95
N ASP A 61 11.22 -22.26 -2.26
CA ASP A 61 11.55 -23.60 -2.76
C ASP A 61 10.32 -24.47 -3.07
N HIS A 62 9.11 -24.05 -2.65
CA HIS A 62 7.85 -24.72 -3.01
C HIS A 62 7.40 -24.42 -4.46
N ARG A 63 8.22 -23.74 -5.27
CA ARG A 63 7.95 -23.57 -6.70
C ARG A 63 8.02 -24.90 -7.43
N ARG A 64 7.05 -25.16 -8.31
CA ARG A 64 6.99 -26.36 -9.15
C ARG A 64 6.80 -25.99 -10.61
N PRO A 65 7.33 -26.77 -11.56
CA PRO A 65 7.11 -26.50 -12.98
C PRO A 65 5.64 -26.77 -13.34
N VAL A 66 5.04 -25.93 -14.20
CA VAL A 66 3.68 -26.13 -14.74
C VAL A 66 3.52 -27.49 -15.43
N ALA A 67 4.61 -28.10 -15.88
CA ALA A 67 4.64 -29.47 -16.38
C ALA A 67 4.08 -30.51 -15.38
N ASP A 68 4.21 -30.26 -14.07
CA ASP A 68 3.71 -31.14 -13.00
C ASP A 68 2.19 -31.05 -12.81
N LEU A 69 1.51 -30.07 -13.41
CA LEU A 69 0.06 -29.98 -13.35
C LEU A 69 -0.60 -31.15 -14.13
N PRO A 70 -1.80 -31.59 -13.71
CA PRO A 70 -2.64 -32.47 -14.52
C PRO A 70 -2.78 -31.94 -15.96
N ALA A 71 -2.79 -32.84 -16.96
CA ALA A 71 -2.76 -32.45 -18.38
C ALA A 71 -3.82 -31.40 -18.76
N ALA A 72 -5.03 -31.52 -18.20
CA ALA A 72 -6.12 -30.58 -18.44
C ALA A 72 -5.88 -29.17 -17.86
N TRP A 73 -5.17 -29.06 -16.74
CA TRP A 73 -4.77 -27.77 -16.15
C TRP A 73 -3.50 -27.23 -16.80
N ARG A 74 -2.56 -28.10 -17.20
CA ARG A 74 -1.37 -27.71 -17.98
C ARG A 74 -1.74 -26.99 -19.27
N GLY A 75 -2.77 -27.45 -19.97
CA GLY A 75 -3.29 -26.76 -21.16
C GLY A 75 -3.89 -25.37 -20.86
N GLN A 76 -4.50 -25.17 -19.70
CA GLN A 76 -5.01 -23.85 -19.27
C GLN A 76 -3.87 -22.91 -18.91
N ALA A 77 -2.85 -23.42 -18.22
CA ALA A 77 -1.66 -22.68 -17.79
C ALA A 77 -0.59 -22.56 -18.90
N GLU A 78 -0.89 -22.90 -20.15
CA GLU A 78 0.06 -22.84 -21.25
C GLU A 78 0.59 -21.40 -21.47
N GLY A 79 1.92 -21.24 -21.37
CA GLY A 79 2.63 -19.95 -21.40
C GLY A 79 3.27 -19.60 -20.05
N TRP A 80 2.82 -20.23 -18.96
CA TRP A 80 3.39 -20.10 -17.62
C TRP A 80 4.41 -21.21 -17.35
N GLN A 81 5.48 -20.89 -16.63
CA GLN A 81 6.56 -21.85 -16.35
C GLN A 81 6.44 -22.49 -14.97
N TRP A 82 6.05 -21.69 -13.97
CA TRP A 82 6.10 -22.09 -12.57
C TRP A 82 4.74 -21.91 -11.90
N PHE A 83 4.47 -22.74 -10.89
CA PHE A 83 3.35 -22.53 -9.99
C PHE A 83 3.74 -22.76 -8.53
N ARG A 84 3.01 -22.09 -7.63
CA ARG A 84 2.96 -22.39 -6.19
C ARG A 84 1.52 -22.65 -5.81
N SER A 85 1.28 -23.62 -4.93
CA SER A 85 -0.06 -24.01 -4.48
C SER A 85 -0.26 -23.60 -3.03
N LEU A 86 -1.37 -22.89 -2.76
CA LEU A 86 -1.74 -22.44 -1.43
C LEU A 86 -3.22 -22.71 -1.16
N ALA A 87 -3.57 -22.92 0.09
CA ALA A 87 -4.94 -22.96 0.56
C ALA A 87 -5.18 -21.81 1.54
N LEU A 88 -6.39 -21.25 1.46
CA LEU A 88 -6.94 -20.35 2.45
C LEU A 88 -7.97 -21.11 3.26
N HIS A 89 -7.80 -21.16 4.59
CA HIS A 89 -8.66 -21.90 5.51
C HIS A 89 -9.50 -20.97 6.38
N GLU A 90 -10.78 -21.28 6.49
CA GLU A 90 -11.71 -20.59 7.39
C GLU A 90 -11.79 -21.34 8.73
N THR A 91 -11.52 -20.63 9.82
CA THR A 91 -11.28 -21.24 11.13
C THR A 91 -12.37 -20.98 12.16
N VAL A 92 -13.31 -20.06 11.90
CA VAL A 92 -14.29 -19.59 12.91
C VAL A 92 -15.75 -19.85 12.54
N GLY A 93 -16.01 -20.59 11.46
CA GLY A 93 -17.35 -21.02 11.07
C GLY A 93 -18.16 -19.94 10.35
N LEU A 94 -17.50 -18.90 9.83
CA LEU A 94 -18.15 -17.82 9.09
C LEU A 94 -17.66 -17.83 7.64
N ALA A 95 -18.57 -18.07 6.69
CA ALA A 95 -18.23 -18.01 5.28
C ALA A 95 -17.60 -16.65 4.90
N ARG A 96 -16.57 -16.69 4.07
CA ARG A 96 -15.89 -15.53 3.50
C ARG A 96 -16.35 -15.35 2.06
N ALA A 97 -16.69 -14.11 1.71
CA ALA A 97 -17.08 -13.73 0.36
C ALA A 97 -16.33 -12.44 0.01
N GLY A 98 -15.49 -12.51 -1.02
CA GLY A 98 -14.62 -11.42 -1.45
C GLY A 98 -13.76 -10.82 -0.32
N GLU A 99 -13.40 -11.58 0.71
CA GLU A 99 -12.58 -11.08 1.82
C GLU A 99 -11.16 -10.80 1.32
N ILE A 100 -10.62 -9.61 1.59
CA ILE A 100 -9.27 -9.28 1.14
C ILE A 100 -8.25 -10.01 1.99
N VAL A 101 -7.35 -10.73 1.33
CA VAL A 101 -6.20 -11.38 1.92
C VAL A 101 -4.94 -10.73 1.36
N GLU A 102 -4.06 -10.31 2.26
CA GLU A 102 -2.76 -9.77 1.95
C GLU A 102 -1.70 -10.75 2.46
N LEU A 103 -0.84 -11.25 1.57
CA LEU A 103 0.21 -12.20 1.95
C LEU A 103 1.58 -11.75 1.39
N PRO A 104 2.64 -11.79 2.21
CA PRO A 104 4.00 -11.57 1.73
C PRO A 104 4.47 -12.75 0.87
N LEU A 105 5.21 -12.46 -0.19
CA LEU A 105 5.76 -13.45 -1.11
C LEU A 105 7.20 -13.09 -1.50
N ALA A 106 8.10 -14.08 -1.41
CA ALA A 106 9.43 -14.03 -1.99
C ALA A 106 9.48 -14.88 -3.27
N VAL A 107 9.90 -14.27 -4.38
CA VAL A 107 10.03 -14.90 -5.70
C VAL A 107 11.46 -14.76 -6.19
N PRO A 108 12.14 -15.86 -6.55
CA PRO A 108 13.47 -15.79 -7.15
C PRO A 108 13.52 -14.88 -8.38
N ALA A 109 14.58 -14.08 -8.49
CA ALA A 109 14.74 -13.11 -9.57
C ALA A 109 15.05 -13.75 -10.94
N ASP A 110 15.42 -15.05 -10.95
CA ASP A 110 15.55 -15.86 -12.17
C ASP A 110 14.19 -16.32 -12.73
N GLU A 111 13.12 -16.20 -11.95
CA GLU A 111 11.78 -16.70 -12.27
C GLU A 111 10.94 -15.69 -13.05
N VAL A 112 11.16 -14.39 -12.82
CA VAL A 112 10.34 -13.29 -13.31
C VAL A 112 11.19 -12.05 -13.57
N HIS A 113 10.81 -11.24 -14.56
CA HIS A 113 11.41 -9.93 -14.80
C HIS A 113 10.60 -8.81 -14.13
N ASP A 114 9.27 -8.92 -14.16
CA ASP A 114 8.37 -7.97 -13.49
C ASP A 114 7.18 -8.71 -12.85
N LEU A 115 7.11 -8.71 -11.52
CA LEU A 115 6.05 -9.40 -10.77
C LEU A 115 4.64 -8.89 -11.09
N ALA A 116 4.46 -7.61 -11.41
CA ALA A 116 3.13 -7.07 -11.68
C ALA A 116 2.56 -7.61 -13.01
N ARG A 117 3.45 -7.91 -13.98
CA ARG A 117 3.07 -8.55 -15.24
C ARG A 117 3.03 -10.07 -15.13
N GLU A 118 4.02 -10.66 -14.47
CA GLU A 118 4.30 -12.09 -14.53
C GLU A 118 3.81 -12.86 -13.30
N LEU A 119 2.87 -12.31 -12.54
CA LEU A 119 2.14 -13.05 -11.51
C LEU A 119 0.66 -13.13 -11.88
N ARG A 120 0.11 -14.34 -11.90
CA ARG A 120 -1.34 -14.58 -11.99
C ARG A 120 -1.80 -15.45 -10.85
N LEU A 121 -3.03 -15.21 -10.41
CA LEU A 121 -3.70 -16.00 -9.42
C LEU A 121 -4.83 -16.78 -10.09
N VAL A 122 -4.92 -18.07 -9.83
CA VAL A 122 -6.05 -18.89 -10.26
C VAL A 122 -6.60 -19.66 -9.07
N ARG A 123 -7.93 -19.74 -8.94
CA ARG A 123 -8.62 -20.60 -7.99
C ARG A 123 -8.92 -21.94 -8.64
N ILE A 124 -8.76 -23.04 -7.90
CA ILE A 124 -9.25 -24.36 -8.33
C ILE A 124 -10.73 -24.43 -7.97
N ASP A 125 -11.61 -24.49 -8.97
CA ASP A 125 -13.04 -24.64 -8.73
C ASP A 125 -13.38 -26.10 -8.42
N PRO A 126 -13.92 -26.42 -7.23
CA PRO A 126 -14.23 -27.80 -6.84
C PRO A 126 -15.38 -28.41 -7.65
N GLN A 127 -16.29 -27.60 -8.19
CA GLN A 127 -17.46 -28.06 -8.95
C GLN A 127 -17.10 -28.32 -10.41
N THR A 128 -16.51 -27.31 -11.07
CA THR A 128 -16.15 -27.42 -12.50
C THR A 128 -14.84 -28.17 -12.72
N LYS A 129 -13.99 -28.25 -11.68
CA LYS A 129 -12.66 -28.89 -11.71
C LYS A 129 -11.69 -28.23 -12.70
N THR A 130 -11.91 -26.95 -12.99
CA THR A 130 -11.07 -26.11 -13.85
C THR A 130 -10.31 -25.07 -13.04
N LEU A 131 -9.38 -24.35 -13.69
CA LEU A 131 -8.72 -23.18 -13.12
C LEU A 131 -9.53 -21.93 -13.46
N GLN A 132 -9.80 -21.09 -12.47
CA GLN A 132 -10.51 -19.82 -12.63
C GLN A 132 -9.58 -18.68 -12.28
N GLU A 133 -9.21 -17.86 -13.27
CA GLU A 133 -8.40 -16.66 -13.07
C GLU A 133 -9.08 -15.71 -12.07
N GLN A 134 -8.31 -15.19 -11.12
CA GLN A 134 -8.76 -14.26 -10.08
C GLN A 134 -7.99 -12.94 -10.18
N PRO A 135 -8.64 -11.79 -9.91
CA PRO A 135 -7.93 -10.54 -9.73
C PRO A 135 -6.84 -10.68 -8.67
N VAL A 136 -5.67 -10.12 -8.97
CA VAL A 136 -4.53 -10.10 -8.08
C VAL A 136 -3.81 -8.77 -8.22
N GLN A 137 -3.35 -8.24 -7.10
CA GLN A 137 -2.54 -7.04 -7.04
C GLN A 137 -1.20 -7.38 -6.38
N VAL A 138 -0.13 -6.84 -6.96
CA VAL A 138 1.22 -6.96 -6.42
C VAL A 138 1.66 -5.59 -5.93
N ASP A 139 1.93 -5.52 -4.63
CA ASP A 139 2.30 -4.33 -3.88
C ASP A 139 3.74 -4.42 -3.35
N ASP A 140 4.29 -3.27 -2.97
CA ASP A 140 5.50 -3.17 -2.13
C ASP A 140 6.68 -4.00 -2.65
N VAL A 141 6.88 -3.96 -3.97
CA VAL A 141 7.93 -4.74 -4.63
C VAL A 141 9.30 -4.17 -4.27
N SER A 142 10.12 -5.01 -3.65
CA SER A 142 11.50 -4.72 -3.31
C SER A 142 12.40 -5.87 -3.74
N ARG A 143 13.70 -5.61 -3.84
CA ARG A 143 14.70 -6.61 -4.25
C ARG A 143 15.72 -6.81 -3.13
N ARG A 144 15.92 -8.06 -2.71
CA ARG A 144 16.91 -8.48 -1.69
C ARG A 144 17.68 -9.68 -2.22
N GLY A 145 18.99 -9.52 -2.40
CA GLY A 145 19.82 -10.50 -3.10
C GLY A 145 19.20 -10.97 -4.42
N GLU A 146 19.05 -12.29 -4.54
CA GLU A 146 18.47 -13.00 -5.69
C GLU A 146 16.94 -13.15 -5.61
N PHE A 147 16.25 -12.40 -4.74
CA PHE A 147 14.80 -12.48 -4.56
C PHE A 147 14.12 -11.13 -4.74
N PHE A 148 12.96 -11.16 -5.38
CA PHE A 148 11.94 -10.14 -5.24
C PHE A 148 11.06 -10.46 -4.03
N HIS A 149 10.81 -9.45 -3.21
CA HIS A 149 9.82 -9.51 -2.14
C HIS A 149 8.66 -8.60 -2.50
N CYS A 150 7.45 -9.07 -2.31
CA CYS A 150 6.24 -8.29 -2.55
C CYS A 150 5.14 -8.68 -1.59
N ARG A 151 4.06 -7.90 -1.60
CA ARG A 151 2.78 -8.27 -1.01
C ARG A 151 1.80 -8.62 -2.12
N VAL A 152 1.24 -9.82 -2.07
CA VAL A 152 0.17 -10.26 -2.96
C VAL A 152 -1.17 -9.97 -2.26
N VAL A 153 -2.03 -9.24 -2.95
CA VAL A 153 -3.39 -8.91 -2.51
C VAL A 153 -4.38 -9.65 -3.39
N LEU A 154 -5.33 -10.34 -2.78
CA LEU A 154 -6.40 -11.06 -3.46
C LEU A 154 -7.73 -10.94 -2.72
N ALA A 155 -8.84 -11.13 -3.42
CA ALA A 155 -10.16 -11.30 -2.83
C ALA A 155 -10.51 -12.79 -2.77
N ALA A 156 -10.88 -13.29 -1.59
CA ALA A 156 -11.08 -14.71 -1.35
C ALA A 156 -12.54 -15.03 -1.00
N ASP A 157 -13.06 -16.07 -1.67
CA ASP A 157 -14.27 -16.77 -1.24
C ASP A 157 -13.86 -18.08 -0.56
N VAL A 158 -14.30 -18.31 0.67
CA VAL A 158 -13.99 -19.51 1.44
C VAL A 158 -15.23 -19.93 2.23
N PRO A 159 -15.74 -21.17 2.08
CA PRO A 159 -16.88 -21.63 2.86
C PRO A 159 -16.55 -21.74 4.36
N ALA A 160 -17.57 -21.61 5.21
CA ALA A 160 -17.43 -21.78 6.65
C ALA A 160 -16.80 -23.14 7.00
N HIS A 161 -15.81 -23.15 7.90
CA HIS A 161 -15.00 -24.33 8.26
C HIS A 161 -14.38 -25.07 7.07
N GLY A 162 -14.25 -24.41 5.92
CA GLY A 162 -13.72 -24.99 4.70
C GLY A 162 -12.43 -24.33 4.26
N GLN A 163 -12.07 -24.62 3.02
CA GLN A 163 -10.88 -24.08 2.38
C GLN A 163 -11.13 -23.79 0.90
N SER A 164 -10.34 -22.88 0.35
CA SER A 164 -10.24 -22.64 -1.09
C SER A 164 -8.78 -22.73 -1.52
N THR A 165 -8.50 -23.50 -2.57
CA THR A 165 -7.15 -23.71 -3.08
C THR A 165 -6.88 -22.80 -4.28
N TYR A 166 -5.72 -22.16 -4.27
CA TYR A 166 -5.24 -21.27 -5.32
C TYR A 166 -3.88 -21.71 -5.84
N LEU A 167 -3.61 -21.39 -7.10
CA LEU A 167 -2.28 -21.46 -7.69
C LEU A 167 -1.82 -20.05 -8.04
N LEU A 168 -0.59 -19.73 -7.64
CA LEU A 168 0.15 -18.57 -8.13
C LEU A 168 1.00 -19.03 -9.30
N LEU A 169 0.74 -18.49 -10.50
CA LEU A 169 1.47 -18.78 -11.72
C LEU A 169 2.48 -17.68 -12.01
N THR A 170 3.69 -18.07 -12.42
CA THR A 170 4.80 -17.16 -12.72
C THR A 170 5.66 -17.63 -13.91
N GLY A 171 6.55 -16.74 -14.37
CA GLY A 171 7.51 -17.03 -15.44
C GLY A 171 6.92 -17.01 -16.85
N ASN A 172 6.02 -16.06 -17.13
CA ASN A 172 5.56 -15.81 -18.50
C ASN A 172 6.18 -14.48 -19.00
N PRO A 173 7.31 -14.51 -19.73
CA PRO A 173 7.96 -13.29 -20.21
C PRO A 173 7.10 -12.49 -21.20
N ALA A 174 6.12 -13.14 -21.84
CA ALA A 174 5.16 -12.51 -22.73
C ALA A 174 3.96 -11.89 -21.98
N ALA A 175 3.85 -12.04 -20.67
CA ALA A 175 2.73 -11.50 -19.90
C ALA A 175 2.70 -9.97 -19.94
N GLU A 176 1.49 -9.43 -20.01
CA GLU A 176 1.23 -7.99 -20.00
C GLU A 176 0.78 -7.55 -18.61
N LEU A 177 0.82 -6.26 -18.34
CA LEU A 177 0.23 -5.72 -17.12
C LEU A 177 -1.28 -5.96 -17.15
N ALA A 178 -1.78 -6.72 -16.18
CA ALA A 178 -3.18 -7.10 -16.12
C ALA A 178 -4.06 -5.88 -15.78
N ASP A 179 -5.07 -5.64 -16.61
CA ASP A 179 -6.13 -4.67 -16.33
C ASP A 179 -7.31 -5.39 -15.68
N TRP A 180 -7.42 -5.28 -14.36
CA TRP A 180 -8.45 -5.96 -13.57
C TRP A 180 -9.67 -5.06 -13.38
N PRO A 181 -10.89 -5.54 -13.69
CA PRO A 181 -12.11 -4.81 -13.35
C PRO A 181 -12.18 -4.57 -11.84
N THR A 182 -12.48 -3.34 -11.46
CA THR A 182 -12.61 -2.95 -10.06
C THR A 182 -13.64 -1.84 -9.89
N ASP A 183 -14.27 -1.79 -8.72
CA ASP A 183 -15.05 -0.62 -8.30
C ASP A 183 -14.19 0.45 -7.62
N LEU A 184 -12.90 0.15 -7.38
CA LEU A 184 -11.96 1.05 -6.72
C LEU A 184 -11.37 2.06 -7.74
N VAL A 185 -11.82 3.31 -7.65
CA VAL A 185 -11.38 4.41 -8.52
C VAL A 185 -10.61 5.42 -7.69
N VAL A 186 -9.45 5.86 -8.21
CA VAL A 186 -8.55 6.79 -7.52
C VAL A 186 -8.24 8.00 -8.37
N GLU A 187 -8.57 9.18 -7.86
CA GLU A 187 -8.27 10.46 -8.49
C GLU A 187 -7.31 11.27 -7.61
N GLY A 188 -6.52 12.15 -8.23
CA GLY A 188 -5.53 12.98 -7.53
C GLY A 188 -4.10 12.44 -7.58
N THR A 189 -3.19 13.16 -6.91
CA THR A 189 -1.74 12.96 -7.00
C THR A 189 -1.08 12.87 -5.62
N GLY A 190 -0.01 12.09 -5.51
CA GLY A 190 0.65 11.84 -4.22
C GLY A 190 -0.34 11.27 -3.21
N PHE A 191 -0.38 11.84 -2.00
CA PHE A 191 -1.29 11.48 -0.90
C PHE A 191 -2.64 12.21 -0.93
N GLY A 192 -2.81 13.23 -1.78
CA GLY A 192 -4.04 14.00 -1.90
C GLY A 192 -5.00 13.33 -2.88
N LEU A 193 -5.75 12.34 -2.39
CA LEU A 193 -6.54 11.43 -3.23
C LEU A 193 -8.02 11.42 -2.89
N ASP A 194 -8.85 11.29 -3.92
CA ASP A 194 -10.23 10.84 -3.78
C ASP A 194 -10.30 9.38 -4.17
N ILE A 195 -10.77 8.56 -3.23
CA ILE A 195 -10.76 7.11 -3.35
C ILE A 195 -12.20 6.63 -3.23
N THR A 196 -12.71 6.08 -4.32
CA THR A 196 -14.11 5.67 -4.46
C THR A 196 -14.19 4.17 -4.57
N ASN A 197 -15.11 3.53 -3.84
CA ASN A 197 -15.60 2.20 -4.17
C ASN A 197 -17.14 2.22 -4.31
N ARG A 198 -17.80 1.06 -4.35
CA ARG A 198 -19.28 1.03 -4.43
C ARG A 198 -20.00 1.59 -3.19
N HIS A 199 -19.33 1.69 -2.05
CA HIS A 199 -19.93 2.04 -0.76
C HIS A 199 -19.70 3.49 -0.36
N PHE A 200 -18.53 4.05 -0.69
CA PHE A 200 -18.18 5.41 -0.28
C PHE A 200 -17.18 6.10 -1.22
N VAL A 201 -17.05 7.42 -1.04
CA VAL A 201 -15.97 8.26 -1.55
C VAL A 201 -15.19 8.82 -0.36
N ALA A 202 -13.92 8.46 -0.21
CA ALA A 202 -13.02 8.99 0.81
C ALA A 202 -12.15 10.10 0.20
N SER A 203 -12.28 11.33 0.70
CA SER A 203 -11.50 12.47 0.24
C SER A 203 -10.36 12.77 1.22
N LEU A 204 -9.12 12.57 0.80
CA LEU A 204 -7.93 12.84 1.61
C LEU A 204 -7.41 14.27 1.40
N SER A 205 -6.89 14.89 2.45
CA SER A 205 -6.36 16.25 2.39
C SER A 205 -5.26 16.39 1.36
N ARG A 206 -5.36 17.43 0.53
CA ARG A 206 -4.32 17.76 -0.46
C ARG A 206 -3.08 18.38 0.19
N GLN A 207 -3.23 18.91 1.40
CA GLN A 207 -2.11 19.43 2.18
C GLN A 207 -1.31 18.30 2.83
N MET A 208 -2.02 17.38 3.51
CA MET A 208 -1.35 16.43 4.39
C MET A 208 -1.92 15.01 4.43
N GLY A 209 -2.86 14.66 3.55
CA GLY A 209 -3.34 13.29 3.33
C GLY A 209 -4.24 12.70 4.41
N GLN A 210 -4.71 13.50 5.38
CA GLN A 210 -5.70 13.06 6.38
C GLN A 210 -7.08 12.95 5.76
N LEU A 211 -7.93 12.05 6.26
CA LEU A 211 -9.30 11.95 5.79
C LEU A 211 -10.11 13.22 6.12
N GLU A 212 -10.48 13.96 5.07
CA GLU A 212 -11.23 15.22 5.15
C GLU A 212 -12.73 14.98 5.18
N ARG A 213 -13.20 14.15 4.25
CA ARG A 213 -14.62 13.85 4.04
C ARG A 213 -14.82 12.40 3.68
N LEU A 214 -15.99 11.88 4.00
CA LEU A 214 -16.44 10.56 3.58
C LEU A 214 -17.89 10.65 3.09
N THR A 215 -18.13 10.40 1.81
CA THR A 215 -19.47 10.44 1.22
C THR A 215 -19.99 9.02 1.04
N LEU A 216 -21.12 8.68 1.67
CA LEU A 216 -21.74 7.37 1.57
C LEU A 216 -22.50 7.27 0.24
N ARG A 217 -22.22 6.25 -0.58
CA ARG A 217 -22.79 6.09 -1.93
C ARG A 217 -24.13 5.34 -1.94
N ARG A 218 -25.01 5.69 -1.00
CA ARG A 218 -26.41 5.22 -0.94
C ARG A 218 -27.37 6.26 -1.49
N GLU A 219 -28.65 5.93 -1.48
CA GLU A 219 -29.74 6.75 -2.05
C GLU A 219 -29.66 8.23 -1.69
N HIS A 220 -29.37 8.56 -0.44
CA HIS A 220 -29.33 9.95 0.04
C HIS A 220 -27.96 10.62 -0.04
N GLY A 221 -26.89 9.89 -0.35
CA GLY A 221 -25.56 10.47 -0.54
C GLY A 221 -24.98 11.15 0.72
N GLN A 222 -25.25 10.63 1.93
CA GLN A 222 -24.84 11.28 3.18
C GLN A 222 -23.34 11.57 3.18
N GLU A 223 -22.98 12.85 3.29
CA GLU A 223 -21.60 13.27 3.46
C GLU A 223 -21.28 13.42 4.94
N LEU A 224 -20.18 12.79 5.37
CA LEU A 224 -19.57 12.99 6.67
C LEU A 224 -18.45 14.01 6.51
N PHE A 225 -18.57 15.13 7.22
CA PHE A 225 -17.61 16.22 7.19
C PHE A 225 -17.49 16.87 8.57
N ALA A 226 -16.38 17.55 8.82
CA ALA A 226 -16.23 18.40 9.99
C ALA A 226 -16.51 19.87 9.59
N GLY A 227 -17.59 20.42 10.10
CA GLY A 227 -17.94 21.84 9.97
C GLY A 227 -17.24 22.69 11.03
N GLY A 228 -16.95 23.94 10.67
CA GLY A 228 -16.39 24.95 11.57
C GLY A 228 -14.92 25.29 11.29
N LYS A 229 -14.52 26.52 11.65
CA LYS A 229 -13.13 27.01 11.62
C LYS A 229 -12.31 26.41 12.77
N GLY A 230 -12.33 25.09 12.93
CA GLY A 230 -11.68 24.41 14.05
C GLY A 230 -10.20 24.73 14.12
N HIS A 231 -9.79 25.51 15.13
CA HIS A 231 -8.40 25.92 15.40
C HIS A 231 -7.60 26.52 14.22
N GLY A 232 -8.27 26.99 13.16
CA GLY A 232 -7.60 27.46 11.94
C GLY A 232 -7.00 26.35 11.07
N GLU A 233 -7.39 25.09 11.29
CA GLU A 233 -6.92 23.92 10.53
C GLU A 233 -7.88 23.55 9.38
N PRO A 234 -7.43 22.86 8.31
CA PRO A 234 -8.32 22.29 7.31
C PRO A 234 -9.38 21.36 7.93
N PRO A 235 -10.65 21.44 7.49
CA PRO A 235 -11.74 20.65 8.07
C PRO A 235 -11.56 19.17 7.75
N THR A 236 -11.13 18.40 8.75
CA THR A 236 -10.91 16.95 8.65
C THR A 236 -11.77 16.19 9.63
N ILE A 237 -12.31 15.04 9.22
CA ILE A 237 -13.13 14.19 10.10
C ILE A 237 -12.27 13.32 11.03
N ASP A 238 -11.07 12.92 10.60
CA ASP A 238 -10.11 12.21 11.45
C ASP A 238 -9.15 13.21 12.13
N TRP A 239 -9.18 13.30 13.45
CA TRP A 239 -8.41 14.23 14.30
C TRP A 239 -7.16 13.64 14.94
N SER A 240 -6.97 12.34 14.81
CA SER A 240 -5.82 11.65 15.39
C SER A 240 -4.66 11.51 14.38
N HIS A 241 -3.41 11.52 14.82
CA HIS A 241 -2.90 11.48 16.19
C HIS A 241 -2.44 12.84 16.69
N ASP A 242 -2.59 13.07 17.99
CA ASP A 242 -2.04 14.25 18.65
C ASP A 242 -1.65 14.03 20.10
N TYR A 243 -0.85 14.97 20.61
CA TYR A 243 -0.67 15.17 22.04
C TYR A 243 -0.61 16.66 22.40
N VAL A 244 -0.86 16.95 23.68
CA VAL A 244 -0.68 18.26 24.29
C VAL A 244 0.51 18.18 25.22
N SER A 245 1.47 19.08 25.04
CA SER A 245 2.66 19.14 25.90
C SER A 245 2.29 19.50 27.34
N GLN A 246 3.16 19.16 28.28
CA GLN A 246 2.98 19.47 29.71
C GLN A 246 2.52 20.91 29.97
N GLY A 247 1.61 21.07 30.94
CA GLY A 247 1.08 22.37 31.33
C GLY A 247 0.11 22.98 30.32
N GLY A 248 -0.34 22.20 29.32
CA GLY A 248 -1.24 22.69 28.28
C GLY A 248 -0.60 23.68 27.31
N TYR A 249 0.73 23.72 27.23
CA TYR A 249 1.47 24.79 26.53
C TYR A 249 1.18 24.83 25.01
N GLN A 250 1.19 23.68 24.34
CA GLN A 250 0.89 23.59 22.91
C GLN A 250 0.34 22.21 22.54
N LYS A 251 -0.37 22.14 21.42
CA LYS A 251 -0.87 20.89 20.85
C LYS A 251 -0.10 20.52 19.58
N LEU A 252 0.40 19.30 19.52
CA LEU A 252 1.26 18.77 18.46
C LEU A 252 0.53 17.67 17.71
N ARG A 253 0.45 17.79 16.38
CA ARG A 253 -0.41 16.93 15.55
C ARG A 253 0.21 16.61 14.20
N ILE A 254 -0.15 15.46 13.64
CA ILE A 254 0.16 15.14 12.23
C ILE A 254 -0.60 16.04 11.25
N ARG A 255 -1.79 16.53 11.63
CA ARG A 255 -2.61 17.39 10.76
C ARG A 255 -2.09 18.82 10.64
N ALA A 256 -1.20 19.22 11.54
CA ALA A 256 -0.51 20.50 11.47
C ALA A 256 0.65 20.47 10.46
N TRP A 257 0.92 19.33 9.80
CA TRP A 257 1.93 19.27 8.75
C TRP A 257 1.57 20.20 7.58
N PRO A 258 2.48 21.07 7.14
CA PRO A 258 2.31 21.82 5.89
C PRO A 258 2.34 20.87 4.68
N THR A 259 3.14 19.81 4.79
CA THR A 259 3.16 18.63 3.93
C THR A 259 3.70 17.46 4.76
N PRO A 260 3.27 16.20 4.54
CA PRO A 260 3.78 15.08 5.31
C PRO A 260 5.31 14.97 5.11
N PRO A 261 6.11 14.93 6.19
CA PRO A 261 7.56 14.84 6.08
C PRO A 261 7.99 13.64 5.23
N ASN A 262 7.29 12.53 5.36
CA ASN A 262 7.46 11.34 4.53
C ASN A 262 6.09 10.71 4.25
N TRP A 263 5.97 10.09 3.07
CA TRP A 263 4.75 9.40 2.67
C TRP A 263 5.03 8.35 1.59
N GLU A 264 4.06 7.46 1.43
CA GLU A 264 4.07 6.40 0.43
C GLU A 264 2.63 6.14 -0.02
N VAL A 265 2.42 6.01 -1.33
CA VAL A 265 1.13 5.67 -1.92
C VAL A 265 1.28 4.44 -2.79
N ILE A 266 0.42 3.46 -2.56
CA ILE A 266 0.29 2.27 -3.38
C ILE A 266 -1.13 2.26 -3.94
N ARG A 267 -1.25 2.06 -5.26
CA ARG A 267 -2.53 2.01 -5.97
C ARG A 267 -2.61 0.72 -6.75
N GLY A 268 -3.76 0.06 -6.67
CA GLY A 268 -4.08 -1.06 -7.52
C GLY A 268 -5.57 -1.39 -7.48
N PRO A 269 -5.98 -2.44 -8.20
CA PRO A 269 -7.38 -2.76 -8.40
C PRO A 269 -8.08 -3.37 -7.19
N LEU A 270 -7.35 -3.84 -6.18
CA LEU A 270 -7.92 -4.45 -4.98
C LEU A 270 -7.70 -3.61 -3.72
N ALA A 271 -6.61 -2.85 -3.67
CA ALA A 271 -6.25 -2.03 -2.52
C ALA A 271 -5.58 -0.72 -2.93
N VAL A 272 -5.87 0.34 -2.17
CA VAL A 272 -5.16 1.62 -2.21
C VAL A 272 -4.68 1.94 -0.81
N ARG A 273 -3.40 2.22 -0.66
CA ARG A 273 -2.76 2.52 0.63
C ARG A 273 -2.11 3.88 0.60
N VAL A 274 -2.37 4.68 1.63
CA VAL A 274 -1.75 5.99 1.83
C VAL A 274 -1.12 6.00 3.22
N ARG A 275 0.20 5.89 3.26
CA ARG A 275 1.00 5.91 4.50
C ARG A 275 1.74 7.24 4.62
N ARG A 276 1.79 7.81 5.83
CA ARG A 276 2.46 9.07 6.16
C ARG A 276 3.13 8.95 7.52
N TRP A 277 4.35 9.48 7.66
CA TRP A 277 5.07 9.41 8.93
C TRP A 277 6.05 10.56 9.15
N GLY A 278 6.34 10.84 10.42
CA GLY A 278 7.28 11.87 10.86
C GLY A 278 6.99 12.35 12.27
N PHE A 279 7.61 13.46 12.66
CA PHE A 279 7.33 14.15 13.92
C PHE A 279 6.18 15.14 13.77
N PRO A 280 5.30 15.30 14.77
CA PRO A 280 4.17 16.22 14.67
C PRO A 280 4.61 17.69 14.63
N ALA A 281 3.79 18.54 14.02
CA ALA A 281 4.01 19.98 13.98
C ALA A 281 3.26 20.71 15.10
N SER A 282 3.83 21.82 15.57
CA SER A 282 3.18 22.74 16.51
C SER A 282 2.35 23.81 15.78
N PRO A 283 1.47 24.55 16.48
CA PRO A 283 0.72 25.65 15.87
C PRO A 283 1.60 26.82 15.39
N LEU A 284 2.82 26.92 15.91
CA LEU A 284 3.82 27.94 15.53
C LEU A 284 5.02 27.32 14.82
N HIS A 285 4.84 26.21 14.10
CA HIS A 285 5.92 25.58 13.34
C HIS A 285 6.54 26.60 12.34
N PRO A 286 7.88 26.71 12.24
CA PRO A 286 8.91 25.84 12.82
C PRO A 286 9.46 26.27 14.19
N VAL A 287 8.91 27.28 14.88
CA VAL A 287 9.41 27.77 16.19
C VAL A 287 9.53 26.64 17.20
N PHE A 288 8.53 25.75 17.25
CA PHE A 288 8.60 24.50 18.00
C PHE A 288 8.50 23.31 17.05
N ALA A 289 9.58 22.53 16.94
CA ALA A 289 9.70 21.35 16.08
C ALA A 289 10.32 20.16 16.86
N PRO A 290 9.59 19.56 17.81
CA PRO A 290 10.15 18.50 18.65
C PRO A 290 10.32 17.20 17.86
N ALA A 291 11.36 16.43 18.21
CA ALA A 291 11.68 15.13 17.60
C ALA A 291 11.59 13.97 18.62
N ARG A 292 10.64 14.05 19.57
CA ARG A 292 10.54 13.08 20.69
C ARG A 292 9.49 11.98 20.50
N MET A 293 8.48 12.21 19.67
CA MET A 293 7.44 11.21 19.37
C MET A 293 7.30 11.08 17.86
N HIS A 294 7.82 10.00 17.31
CA HIS A 294 7.62 9.64 15.92
C HIS A 294 6.19 9.11 15.74
N MET A 295 5.48 9.55 14.70
CA MET A 295 4.12 9.14 14.39
C MET A 295 4.05 8.56 12.97
N ASP A 296 3.31 7.47 12.81
CA ASP A 296 3.06 6.77 11.55
C ASP A 296 1.56 6.49 11.43
N GLN A 297 0.98 6.80 10.28
CA GLN A 297 -0.43 6.54 10.01
C GLN A 297 -0.63 6.10 8.56
N SER A 298 -1.43 5.05 8.38
CA SER A 298 -1.84 4.50 7.08
C SER A 298 -3.35 4.40 6.97
N TYR A 299 -3.91 4.83 5.83
CA TYR A 299 -5.24 4.45 5.40
C TYR A 299 -5.16 3.38 4.32
N ILE A 300 -6.06 2.39 4.37
CA ILE A 300 -6.14 1.31 3.40
C ILE A 300 -7.59 1.17 2.97
N PHE A 301 -7.83 1.32 1.67
CA PHE A 301 -9.14 1.23 1.04
C PHE A 301 -9.15 0.04 0.11
N HIS A 302 -10.20 -0.76 0.17
CA HIS A 302 -10.31 -2.00 -0.59
C HIS A 302 -11.48 -1.98 -1.56
N ALA A 303 -11.31 -2.69 -2.68
CA ALA A 303 -12.38 -2.93 -3.63
C ALA A 303 -13.51 -3.74 -2.98
N GLY A 304 -14.77 -3.36 -3.24
CA GLY A 304 -15.96 -4.04 -2.74
C GLY A 304 -16.21 -4.01 -1.22
N GLN A 305 -15.28 -3.54 -0.39
CA GLN A 305 -15.42 -3.57 1.07
C GLN A 305 -16.20 -2.35 1.60
N PRO A 306 -17.15 -2.53 2.53
CA PRO A 306 -17.93 -1.44 3.12
C PRO A 306 -17.21 -0.77 4.31
N TYR A 307 -15.88 -0.91 4.37
CA TYR A 307 -15.04 -0.32 5.40
C TYR A 307 -13.69 0.07 4.80
N PHE A 308 -12.99 0.94 5.50
CA PHE A 308 -11.56 1.16 5.28
C PHE A 308 -10.80 0.85 6.57
N LEU A 309 -9.52 0.52 6.43
CA LEU A 309 -8.65 0.31 7.58
C LEU A 309 -7.84 1.57 7.86
N LYS A 310 -7.59 1.82 9.15
CA LYS A 310 -6.56 2.73 9.61
C LYS A 310 -5.59 1.97 10.49
N GLU A 311 -4.32 2.04 10.14
CA GLU A 311 -3.22 1.54 10.95
C GLU A 311 -2.45 2.75 11.45
N ALA A 312 -2.05 2.76 12.71
CA ALA A 312 -1.22 3.82 13.22
C ALA A 312 -0.28 3.35 14.33
N ARG A 313 0.82 4.08 14.47
CA ARG A 313 1.84 3.85 15.48
C ARG A 313 2.43 5.15 15.96
N PHE A 314 2.78 5.20 17.25
CA PHE A 314 3.76 6.17 17.71
C PHE A 314 4.89 5.48 18.48
N ASP A 315 6.07 6.09 18.42
CA ASP A 315 7.27 5.68 19.15
C ASP A 315 7.88 6.88 19.85
N VAL A 316 8.10 6.76 21.16
CA VAL A 316 8.70 7.79 22.00
C VAL A 316 10.21 7.58 22.04
N LEU A 317 10.96 8.52 21.47
CA LEU A 317 12.41 8.47 21.31
C LEU A 317 13.16 9.05 22.50
N ASP A 318 12.49 9.89 23.30
CA ASP A 318 13.05 10.55 24.47
C ASP A 318 11.93 10.85 25.47
N GLU A 319 12.26 11.05 26.75
CA GLU A 319 11.29 11.32 27.81
C GLU A 319 10.34 12.47 27.40
N LEU A 320 9.03 12.22 27.49
CA LEU A 320 8.03 13.14 26.96
C LEU A 320 6.89 13.36 27.97
N PRO A 321 6.91 14.47 28.71
CA PRO A 321 5.80 14.85 29.57
C PRO A 321 4.65 15.44 28.74
N VAL A 322 3.45 14.87 28.92
CA VAL A 322 2.23 15.23 28.18
C VAL A 322 1.07 15.53 29.13
N GLU A 323 0.30 16.55 28.78
CA GLU A 323 -0.98 16.84 29.45
C GLU A 323 -2.05 15.83 29.02
N ALA A 324 -2.05 15.47 27.73
CA ALA A 324 -2.90 14.43 27.17
C ALA A 324 -2.32 13.94 25.85
N ALA A 325 -2.49 12.65 25.55
CA ALA A 325 -2.41 12.14 24.18
C ALA A 325 -3.83 11.77 23.73
N ARG A 326 -4.14 11.94 22.44
CA ARG A 326 -5.41 11.53 21.85
C ARG A 326 -5.21 10.69 20.62
N ASP A 327 -6.19 9.83 20.45
CA ASP A 327 -6.21 8.82 19.41
C ASP A 327 -7.66 8.47 19.02
N ASP A 328 -7.84 7.88 17.84
CA ASP A 328 -9.14 7.48 17.29
C ASP A 328 -10.20 8.58 17.48
N GLU A 329 -9.81 9.82 17.18
CA GLU A 329 -10.65 11.01 17.35
C GLU A 329 -11.38 11.31 16.05
N TRP A 330 -12.70 11.23 16.06
CA TRP A 330 -13.56 11.44 14.90
C TRP A 330 -14.58 12.53 15.17
N VAL A 331 -14.68 13.51 14.27
CA VAL A 331 -15.57 14.66 14.42
C VAL A 331 -16.47 14.80 13.21
N PHE A 332 -17.78 14.88 13.45
CA PHE A 332 -18.79 15.06 12.41
C PHE A 332 -19.68 16.26 12.72
N SER A 333 -20.04 17.00 11.69
CA SER A 333 -20.99 18.12 11.78
C SER A 333 -22.31 17.81 11.11
N GLY A 334 -23.33 18.58 11.48
CA GLY A 334 -24.65 18.49 10.86
C GLY A 334 -25.55 17.38 11.40
N TYR A 335 -25.23 16.78 12.56
CA TYR A 335 -26.02 15.73 13.19
C TYR A 335 -26.38 14.58 12.23
N SER A 336 -25.39 14.09 11.46
CA SER A 336 -25.55 12.96 10.54
C SER A 336 -26.09 11.69 11.21
N PHE A 337 -25.91 11.57 12.52
CA PHE A 337 -26.40 10.46 13.34
C PHE A 337 -27.27 10.95 14.50
N ASN A 338 -28.05 10.08 15.12
CA ASN A 338 -28.83 10.42 16.32
C ASN A 338 -28.82 9.31 17.38
N GLU A 339 -28.08 8.23 17.14
CA GLU A 339 -27.91 7.11 18.05
C GLU A 339 -26.46 6.70 18.18
N GLN A 340 -26.14 6.01 19.29
CA GLN A 340 -24.82 5.43 19.55
C GLN A 340 -24.88 3.91 19.54
N VAL A 341 -23.75 3.31 19.17
CA VAL A 341 -23.50 1.87 19.35
C VAL A 341 -22.10 1.66 19.93
N TRP A 342 -21.93 0.54 20.62
CA TRP A 342 -20.62 0.10 21.11
C TRP A 342 -20.55 -1.43 21.13
N ILE A 343 -19.35 -1.97 21.23
CA ILE A 343 -19.11 -3.42 21.28
C ILE A 343 -18.57 -3.78 22.65
N ASP A 344 -19.15 -4.79 23.31
CA ASP A 344 -18.71 -5.24 24.62
C ASP A 344 -17.54 -6.22 24.58
N GLY A 345 -17.10 -6.68 25.76
CA GLY A 345 -15.99 -7.62 25.92
C GLY A 345 -16.22 -9.00 25.33
N GLN A 346 -17.47 -9.38 25.11
CA GLN A 346 -17.88 -10.62 24.46
C GLN A 346 -17.96 -10.45 22.94
N GLY A 347 -17.74 -9.24 22.43
CA GLY A 347 -17.86 -8.91 21.03
C GLY A 347 -19.30 -8.71 20.57
N LYS A 348 -20.25 -8.50 21.49
CA LYS A 348 -21.64 -8.21 21.19
C LYS A 348 -21.87 -6.73 21.01
N LEU A 349 -22.68 -6.39 20.02
CA LEU A 349 -23.04 -5.01 19.75
C LEU A 349 -24.19 -4.58 20.65
N GLN A 350 -24.03 -3.40 21.24
CA GLN A 350 -24.97 -2.79 22.16
C GLN A 350 -25.40 -1.44 21.58
N GLU A 351 -26.71 -1.20 21.55
CA GLU A 351 -27.26 0.10 21.21
C GLU A 351 -27.37 1.00 22.45
N GLY A 352 -27.14 2.29 22.27
CA GLY A 352 -27.17 3.29 23.32
C GLY A 352 -25.78 3.77 23.73
N LYS A 353 -25.75 4.55 24.83
CA LYS A 353 -24.55 5.27 25.26
C LYS A 353 -23.39 4.31 25.54
N ALA A 354 -22.26 4.56 24.88
CA ALA A 354 -21.03 3.80 25.13
C ALA A 354 -20.56 3.96 26.60
N PRO A 355 -20.02 2.89 27.21
CA PRO A 355 -19.49 2.97 28.56
C PRO A 355 -18.24 3.85 28.60
N ALA A 356 -17.87 4.30 29.80
CA ALA A 356 -16.64 5.06 29.99
C ALA A 356 -15.39 4.22 29.67
N GLU A 357 -15.44 2.92 29.96
CA GLU A 357 -14.37 1.94 29.74
C GLU A 357 -14.96 0.58 29.34
N GLY A 358 -14.13 -0.32 28.81
CA GLY A 358 -14.50 -1.71 28.49
C GLY A 358 -15.12 -1.94 27.11
N ALA A 359 -15.15 -0.93 26.25
CA ALA A 359 -15.60 -1.09 24.86
C ALA A 359 -14.53 -1.76 23.96
N TRP A 360 -14.98 -2.36 22.88
CA TRP A 360 -14.18 -3.04 21.85
C TRP A 360 -14.52 -2.57 20.42
N GLY A 361 -15.23 -1.44 20.37
CA GLY A 361 -15.71 -0.76 19.19
C GLY A 361 -16.72 0.30 19.63
N VAL A 362 -16.84 1.36 18.84
CA VAL A 362 -17.76 2.47 19.07
C VAL A 362 -18.23 3.02 17.74
N GLY A 363 -19.44 3.54 17.68
CA GLY A 363 -19.93 4.17 16.47
C GLY A 363 -21.19 4.97 16.69
N PHE A 364 -21.65 5.53 15.59
CA PHE A 364 -22.92 6.22 15.50
C PHE A 364 -23.76 5.64 14.39
N TYR A 365 -25.08 5.74 14.54
CA TYR A 365 -26.02 5.47 13.45
C TYR A 365 -27.20 6.44 13.46
N HIS A 366 -27.87 6.56 12.32
CA HIS A 366 -29.12 7.30 12.20
C HIS A 366 -30.31 6.35 12.28
N ARG A 367 -31.26 6.61 13.18
CA ARG A 367 -32.40 5.73 13.44
C ARG A 367 -33.30 5.48 12.22
N ASP A 368 -33.49 6.50 11.37
CA ASP A 368 -34.37 6.36 10.19
C ASP A 368 -33.63 5.91 8.93
N SER A 369 -32.60 6.66 8.47
CA SER A 369 -31.83 6.28 7.27
C SER A 369 -30.97 5.04 7.44
N ARG A 370 -30.67 4.62 8.68
CA ARG A 370 -29.76 3.51 9.03
C ARG A 370 -28.33 3.69 8.54
N ASP A 371 -27.94 4.91 8.14
CA ASP A 371 -26.54 5.23 7.90
C ASP A 371 -25.77 5.12 9.21
N ALA A 372 -24.58 4.54 9.14
CA ALA A 372 -23.75 4.29 10.30
C ALA A 372 -22.28 4.54 9.98
N PHE A 373 -21.53 4.88 11.03
CA PHE A 373 -20.08 4.95 11.02
C PHE A 373 -19.57 4.31 12.31
N ILE A 374 -19.01 3.11 12.20
CA ILE A 374 -18.66 2.25 13.34
C ILE A 374 -17.19 1.86 13.27
N ALA A 375 -16.44 2.15 14.32
CA ALA A 375 -15.07 1.69 14.51
C ALA A 375 -15.06 0.28 15.12
N LEU A 376 -14.44 -0.66 14.42
CA LEU A 376 -14.11 -1.99 14.93
C LEU A 376 -12.64 -2.00 15.35
N TRP A 377 -12.40 -2.18 16.64
CA TRP A 377 -11.06 -2.21 17.19
C TRP A 377 -10.45 -3.61 17.02
N LEU A 378 -9.41 -3.72 16.18
CA LEU A 378 -8.82 -5.00 15.75
C LEU A 378 -7.50 -5.32 16.45
N GLN A 379 -6.58 -4.35 16.52
CA GLN A 379 -5.29 -4.49 17.21
C GLN A 379 -5.02 -3.22 18.03
N HIS A 380 -4.64 -3.37 19.30
CA HIS A 380 -4.31 -2.27 20.20
C HIS A 380 -3.26 -2.72 21.21
N GLU A 381 -2.03 -2.31 20.99
CA GLU A 381 -0.89 -2.71 21.81
C GLU A 381 -0.18 -1.47 22.32
N ALA A 382 -0.02 -1.38 23.63
CA ALA A 382 0.72 -0.31 24.30
C ALA A 382 1.92 -0.91 25.02
N HIS A 383 3.07 -0.27 24.89
CA HIS A 383 4.31 -0.66 25.57
C HIS A 383 4.89 0.55 26.29
N GLY A 384 5.37 0.34 27.52
CA GLY A 384 6.00 1.40 28.32
C GLY A 384 5.04 2.40 28.97
N PHE A 385 3.72 2.23 28.80
CA PHE A 385 2.68 2.98 29.53
C PHE A 385 1.46 2.07 29.76
N GLY A 386 0.47 2.53 30.54
CA GLY A 386 -0.66 1.72 31.06
C GLY A 386 -1.47 0.90 30.03
N GLU A 387 -2.42 0.09 30.52
CA GLU A 387 -3.13 -0.93 29.73
C GLU A 387 -3.90 -0.41 28.48
N PRO A 388 -4.12 -1.28 27.47
CA PRO A 388 -4.75 -0.90 26.20
C PRO A 388 -6.16 -0.31 26.35
N MET A 389 -6.32 0.84 25.69
CA MET A 389 -7.43 1.77 25.74
C MET A 389 -8.78 1.20 25.28
N ARG A 390 -9.69 1.05 26.25
CA ARG A 390 -11.10 0.70 26.02
C ARG A 390 -12.07 1.83 26.35
N ASN A 391 -11.66 3.09 26.12
CA ASN A 391 -12.33 4.31 26.59
C ASN A 391 -12.81 5.22 25.43
N PRO A 392 -13.92 4.91 24.76
CA PRO A 392 -14.28 5.54 23.49
C PRO A 392 -14.73 7.00 23.55
N HIS A 393 -14.98 7.57 24.74
CA HIS A 393 -15.52 8.93 24.97
C HIS A 393 -16.40 9.48 23.81
N ALA A 394 -17.58 8.89 23.62
CA ALA A 394 -18.49 9.26 22.55
C ALA A 394 -19.58 10.26 23.00
N SER A 395 -19.87 11.24 22.14
CA SER A 395 -20.94 12.23 22.31
C SER A 395 -21.65 12.50 20.99
N LEU A 396 -23.00 12.54 21.05
CA LEU A 396 -23.85 13.02 19.95
C LEU A 396 -24.00 14.54 19.93
N HIS A 397 -23.56 15.22 21.00
CA HIS A 397 -23.64 16.66 21.17
C HIS A 397 -22.28 17.17 21.67
N TYR A 398 -21.45 17.57 20.72
CA TYR A 398 -20.16 18.20 20.94
C TYR A 398 -20.21 19.65 20.47
N ASP A 399 -20.10 20.57 21.42
CA ASP A 399 -20.26 22.01 21.19
C ASP A 399 -19.35 22.51 20.06
N GLY A 400 -19.94 23.27 19.13
CA GLY A 400 -19.23 23.86 17.99
C GLY A 400 -19.01 22.93 16.80
N HIS A 401 -19.26 21.63 16.91
CA HIS A 401 -19.10 20.67 15.81
C HIS A 401 -20.38 19.86 15.54
N GLY A 402 -20.84 19.07 16.51
CA GLY A 402 -21.92 18.10 16.33
C GLY A 402 -21.65 16.83 17.10
N GLN A 403 -20.88 15.89 16.52
CA GLN A 403 -20.69 14.54 17.05
C GLN A 403 -19.20 14.24 17.13
N LEU A 404 -18.80 13.55 18.19
CA LEU A 404 -17.40 13.26 18.49
C LEU A 404 -17.29 11.90 19.17
N TRP A 405 -16.28 11.12 18.80
CA TRP A 405 -15.68 10.20 19.76
C TRP A 405 -14.16 10.34 19.75
N ALA A 406 -13.51 9.93 20.84
CA ALA A 406 -12.06 9.99 20.98
C ALA A 406 -11.59 9.02 22.05
N ARG A 407 -10.37 8.53 21.91
CA ARG A 407 -9.67 7.82 22.99
C ARG A 407 -8.54 8.67 23.55
N TYR A 408 -8.28 8.48 24.82
CA TYR A 408 -7.20 9.15 25.53
C TYR A 408 -6.24 8.09 26.07
N PRO A 409 -5.18 7.73 25.31
CA PRO A 409 -4.14 6.81 25.77
C PRO A 409 -3.61 7.15 27.15
N VAL A 410 -3.36 8.43 27.38
CA VAL A 410 -2.85 8.93 28.65
C VAL A 410 -3.34 10.35 28.91
N ARG A 411 -3.40 10.72 30.20
CA ARG A 411 -3.62 12.08 30.67
C ARG A 411 -2.63 12.36 31.80
N LYS A 412 -2.03 13.55 31.79
CA LYS A 412 -1.10 14.04 32.82
C LYS A 412 -0.04 12.99 33.20
N THR A 413 0.77 12.59 32.23
CA THR A 413 1.80 11.57 32.41
C THR A 413 3.10 11.97 31.75
N THR A 414 4.14 11.20 32.01
CA THR A 414 5.39 11.23 31.25
C THR A 414 5.55 9.90 30.54
N PHE A 415 5.64 9.93 29.21
CA PHE A 415 6.02 8.75 28.47
C PHE A 415 7.52 8.48 28.67
N PRO A 416 7.91 7.26 29.07
CA PRO A 416 9.32 6.89 29.12
C PRO A 416 9.88 6.68 27.70
N VAL A 417 11.20 6.74 27.59
CA VAL A 417 11.92 6.36 26.37
C VAL A 417 11.54 4.94 25.94
N GLY A 418 11.25 4.74 24.67
CA GLY A 418 10.84 3.45 24.12
C GLY A 418 9.36 3.13 24.30
N ALA A 419 8.56 4.01 24.90
CA ALA A 419 7.11 3.84 24.92
C ALA A 419 6.54 3.87 23.50
N SER A 420 5.56 3.00 23.21
CA SER A 420 4.95 2.91 21.88
C SER A 420 3.49 2.47 21.93
N LEU A 421 2.69 2.95 20.98
CA LEU A 421 1.33 2.47 20.72
C LEU A 421 1.26 1.95 19.29
N VAL A 422 0.67 0.77 19.09
CA VAL A 422 0.29 0.25 17.78
C VAL A 422 -1.21 0.03 17.76
N GLN A 423 -1.85 0.41 16.66
CA GLN A 423 -3.28 0.22 16.48
C GLN A 423 -3.69 -0.13 15.06
N LYS A 424 -4.79 -0.87 14.95
CA LYS A 424 -5.48 -1.17 13.72
C LYS A 424 -7.00 -1.17 13.96
N ASN A 425 -7.68 -0.34 13.19
CA ASN A 425 -9.14 -0.19 13.22
C ASN A 425 -9.73 -0.40 11.82
N ALA A 426 -10.92 -0.99 11.76
CA ALA A 426 -11.77 -0.94 10.57
C ALA A 426 -12.93 0.03 10.82
N TYR A 427 -13.17 0.96 9.89
CA TYR A 427 -14.27 1.92 9.98
C TYR A 427 -15.35 1.54 8.98
N VAL A 428 -16.47 1.04 9.49
CA VAL A 428 -17.57 0.44 8.73
C VAL A 428 -18.62 1.48 8.42
N VAL A 429 -19.10 1.48 7.17
CA VAL A 429 -20.19 2.34 6.69
C VAL A 429 -21.39 1.57 6.13
N SER A 430 -21.46 0.26 6.35
CA SER A 430 -22.62 -0.59 6.01
C SER A 430 -23.93 -0.06 6.60
N PRO A 431 -25.10 -0.39 6.02
CA PRO A 431 -26.37 0.01 6.60
C PRO A 431 -26.53 -0.72 7.93
N PHE A 432 -26.97 -0.01 8.97
CA PHE A 432 -27.22 -0.62 10.26
C PHE A 432 -28.69 -1.02 10.38
N ASP A 433 -29.04 -2.12 9.72
CA ASP A 433 -30.41 -2.63 9.69
C ASP A 433 -30.91 -3.03 11.07
N GLN A 434 -32.15 -2.69 11.40
CA GLN A 434 -32.73 -2.93 12.73
C GLN A 434 -32.75 -4.42 13.14
N LYS A 435 -32.86 -5.33 12.16
CA LYS A 435 -32.99 -6.77 12.42
C LYS A 435 -31.65 -7.52 12.36
N SER A 436 -30.79 -7.15 11.42
CA SER A 436 -29.56 -7.90 11.12
C SER A 436 -28.28 -7.11 11.39
N GLY A 437 -28.33 -5.79 11.49
CA GLY A 437 -27.16 -4.91 11.56
C GLY A 437 -26.23 -5.22 12.72
N ALA A 438 -26.76 -5.51 13.91
CA ALA A 438 -25.96 -5.96 15.04
C ALA A 438 -25.18 -7.25 14.70
N GLY A 439 -25.86 -8.28 14.23
CA GLY A 439 -25.24 -9.56 13.87
C GLY A 439 -24.24 -9.44 12.72
N GLU A 440 -24.49 -8.59 11.74
CA GLU A 440 -23.57 -8.34 10.61
C GLU A 440 -22.29 -7.66 11.06
N VAL A 441 -22.38 -6.65 11.94
CA VAL A 441 -21.22 -5.96 12.51
C VAL A 441 -20.42 -6.90 13.41
N GLU A 442 -21.09 -7.68 14.26
CA GLU A 442 -20.47 -8.70 15.10
C GLU A 442 -19.70 -9.74 14.27
N GLN A 443 -20.34 -10.28 13.22
CA GLN A 443 -19.71 -11.24 12.31
C GLN A 443 -18.55 -10.60 11.56
N LEU A 444 -18.70 -9.39 11.02
CA LEU A 444 -17.61 -8.68 10.34
C LEU A 444 -16.40 -8.50 11.27
N ARG A 445 -16.60 -8.03 12.50
CA ARG A 445 -15.52 -7.90 13.48
C ARG A 445 -14.88 -9.25 13.78
N HIS A 446 -15.67 -10.29 13.98
CA HIS A 446 -15.15 -11.63 14.26
C HIS A 446 -14.30 -12.16 13.11
N ARG A 447 -14.70 -11.90 11.85
CA ARG A 447 -13.91 -12.26 10.66
C ARG A 447 -12.59 -11.49 10.60
N LEU A 448 -12.61 -10.18 10.83
CA LEU A 448 -11.41 -9.34 10.77
C LEU A 448 -10.40 -9.62 11.89
N LEU A 449 -10.87 -10.09 13.06
CA LEU A 449 -10.00 -10.55 14.15
C LEU A 449 -9.40 -11.94 13.89
N ASN A 450 -10.04 -12.74 13.03
CA ASN A 450 -9.63 -14.10 12.72
C ASN A 450 -9.43 -14.22 11.19
N PRO A 451 -8.37 -13.60 10.65
CA PRO A 451 -8.10 -13.63 9.21
C PRO A 451 -7.94 -15.07 8.71
N LEU A 452 -8.21 -15.29 7.42
CA LEU A 452 -8.02 -16.59 6.77
C LEU A 452 -6.58 -17.09 6.97
N ALA A 453 -6.45 -18.34 7.40
CA ALA A 453 -5.13 -18.97 7.55
C ALA A 453 -4.59 -19.35 6.17
N VAL A 454 -3.38 -18.89 5.84
CA VAL A 454 -2.69 -19.19 4.59
C VAL A 454 -1.74 -20.36 4.81
N GLN A 455 -1.83 -21.38 3.95
CA GLN A 455 -0.93 -22.52 4.03
C GLN A 455 -0.46 -22.94 2.63
N ALA A 456 0.83 -23.22 2.48
CA ALA A 456 1.34 -23.91 1.30
C ALA A 456 0.88 -25.38 1.32
N VAL A 457 0.22 -25.84 0.27
CA VAL A 457 -0.39 -27.18 0.22
C VAL A 457 -0.02 -27.91 -1.08
N PRO A 458 0.04 -29.25 -1.07
CA PRO A 458 0.13 -30.00 -2.32
C PRO A 458 -1.10 -29.77 -3.21
N LEU A 459 -0.99 -30.13 -4.48
CA LEU A 459 -2.15 -30.09 -5.38
C LEU A 459 -3.26 -31.02 -4.85
N PRO A 460 -4.53 -30.59 -4.89
CA PRO A 460 -5.64 -31.42 -4.47
C PRO A 460 -5.80 -32.61 -5.42
N GLN A 461 -6.17 -33.77 -4.88
CA GLN A 461 -6.44 -34.98 -5.67
C GLN A 461 -7.82 -34.88 -6.33
N LEU A 462 -7.89 -34.18 -7.46
CA LEU A 462 -9.11 -33.95 -8.23
C LEU A 462 -8.93 -34.41 -9.67
N ALA A 463 -10.00 -34.93 -10.27
CA ALA A 463 -10.06 -35.23 -11.70
C ALA A 463 -10.17 -33.93 -12.52
N ALA A 464 -9.03 -33.31 -12.81
CA ALA A 464 -8.91 -32.05 -13.54
C ALA A 464 -9.65 -32.06 -14.89
N ARG A 465 -10.37 -30.98 -15.19
CA ARG A 465 -11.08 -30.76 -16.46
C ARG A 465 -10.48 -29.59 -17.24
N PRO A 466 -10.53 -29.62 -18.58
CA PRO A 466 -10.04 -28.54 -19.41
C PRO A 466 -10.93 -27.30 -19.29
N GLY A 467 -10.36 -26.13 -19.59
CA GLY A 467 -11.00 -24.83 -19.48
C GLY A 467 -10.32 -23.80 -20.38
N GLY A 468 -10.67 -22.53 -20.23
CA GLY A 468 -10.04 -21.43 -20.97
C GLY A 468 -8.58 -21.22 -20.59
N ARG A 469 -7.78 -20.71 -21.54
CA ARG A 469 -6.37 -20.37 -21.27
C ARG A 469 -6.27 -19.21 -20.29
N ILE A 470 -5.32 -19.29 -19.37
CA ILE A 470 -4.99 -18.21 -18.41
C ILE A 470 -4.13 -17.14 -19.07
N ALA A 471 -3.21 -17.52 -19.97
CA ALA A 471 -2.49 -16.57 -20.79
C ALA A 471 -3.48 -15.83 -21.72
N ARG A 472 -3.51 -14.50 -21.61
CA ARG A 472 -4.40 -13.62 -22.38
C ARG A 472 -3.92 -13.52 -23.83
N THR A 473 -4.73 -12.89 -24.67
CA THR A 473 -4.31 -12.53 -26.03
C THR A 473 -3.01 -11.72 -25.99
N GLY A 474 -1.98 -12.18 -26.69
CA GLY A 474 -0.65 -11.57 -26.67
C GLY A 474 0.31 -12.15 -25.61
N GLU A 475 -0.15 -13.01 -24.70
CA GLU A 475 0.69 -13.63 -23.64
C GLU A 475 1.03 -15.10 -23.92
N GLY A 476 0.60 -15.64 -25.06
CA GLY A 476 0.81 -17.03 -25.44
C GLY A 476 2.04 -17.24 -26.33
N ALA A 477 2.32 -18.51 -26.66
CA ALA A 477 3.46 -18.90 -27.49
C ALA A 477 3.50 -18.20 -28.86
N ALA A 478 2.35 -17.88 -29.45
CA ALA A 478 2.24 -17.22 -30.75
C ALA A 478 2.86 -15.82 -30.79
N SER A 479 2.89 -15.10 -29.66
CA SER A 479 3.46 -13.75 -29.55
C SER A 479 4.78 -13.71 -28.79
N ALA A 480 5.20 -14.81 -28.17
CA ALA A 480 6.38 -14.88 -27.31
C ALA A 480 7.65 -14.44 -28.04
N ALA A 481 7.92 -14.99 -29.24
CA ALA A 481 9.13 -14.68 -30.00
C ALA A 481 9.22 -13.20 -30.41
N LEU A 482 8.11 -12.61 -30.88
CA LEU A 482 8.08 -11.18 -31.21
C LEU A 482 8.26 -10.33 -29.95
N LYS A 483 7.60 -10.67 -28.85
CA LYS A 483 7.76 -9.93 -27.59
C LYS A 483 9.18 -9.99 -27.05
N GLU A 484 9.83 -11.14 -27.13
CA GLU A 484 11.25 -11.29 -26.78
C GLU A 484 12.11 -10.33 -27.61
N GLN A 485 11.88 -10.25 -28.93
CA GLN A 485 12.56 -9.29 -29.80
C GLN A 485 12.25 -7.83 -29.42
N LEU A 486 11.00 -7.48 -29.12
CA LEU A 486 10.61 -6.14 -28.67
C LEU A 486 11.36 -5.75 -27.38
N TRP A 487 11.38 -6.62 -26.38
CA TRP A 487 12.08 -6.39 -25.12
C TRP A 487 13.59 -6.28 -25.32
N ALA A 488 14.19 -7.15 -26.14
CA ALA A 488 15.60 -7.09 -26.48
C ALA A 488 15.95 -5.76 -27.16
N GLN A 489 15.14 -5.34 -28.13
CA GLN A 489 15.34 -4.09 -28.86
C GLN A 489 15.17 -2.86 -27.96
N LEU A 490 14.17 -2.85 -27.08
CA LEU A 490 14.02 -1.81 -26.05
C LEU A 490 15.25 -1.73 -25.15
N ASN A 491 15.85 -2.86 -24.79
CA ASN A 491 17.06 -2.87 -23.95
C ASN A 491 18.32 -2.38 -24.68
N THR A 492 18.25 -2.09 -25.98
CA THR A 492 19.35 -1.40 -26.70
C THR A 492 19.28 0.11 -26.52
N VAL A 493 18.11 0.68 -26.21
CA VAL A 493 17.95 2.11 -25.92
C VAL A 493 18.61 2.41 -24.58
N ARG A 494 19.61 3.29 -24.58
CA ARG A 494 20.36 3.70 -23.38
C ARG A 494 19.84 5.02 -22.83
N ASP A 495 19.98 5.19 -21.52
CA ASP A 495 19.87 6.51 -20.91
C ASP A 495 21.24 7.19 -20.96
N GLU A 496 21.46 8.04 -21.95
CA GLU A 496 22.75 8.67 -22.20
C GLU A 496 23.13 9.76 -21.18
N GLN A 497 22.30 10.03 -20.17
CA GLN A 497 22.71 10.77 -18.99
C GLN A 497 23.55 9.92 -18.02
N LEU A 498 23.58 8.59 -18.21
CA LEU A 498 24.44 7.66 -17.50
C LEU A 498 25.63 7.24 -18.38
N TYR A 499 26.58 8.17 -18.62
CA TYR A 499 27.68 8.01 -19.58
C TYR A 499 28.54 6.74 -19.43
N GLY A 500 28.64 6.19 -18.21
CA GLY A 500 29.42 5.00 -17.90
C GLY A 500 28.60 3.71 -17.72
N VAL A 501 27.32 3.74 -18.07
CA VAL A 501 26.36 2.63 -17.95
C VAL A 501 25.91 2.19 -19.34
N THR A 502 25.96 0.90 -19.59
CA THR A 502 25.68 0.24 -20.86
C THR A 502 24.35 -0.50 -20.85
N SER A 503 23.79 -0.78 -19.67
CA SER A 503 22.42 -1.25 -19.48
C SER A 503 21.40 -0.29 -20.10
N GLY A 504 20.44 -0.87 -20.84
CA GLY A 504 19.37 -0.11 -21.48
C GLY A 504 18.19 0.14 -20.55
N ILE A 505 17.16 0.78 -21.09
CA ILE A 505 15.96 1.20 -20.33
C ILE A 505 15.15 0.04 -19.73
N VAL A 506 15.31 -1.19 -20.25
CA VAL A 506 14.69 -2.38 -19.67
C VAL A 506 15.47 -2.83 -18.44
N ASP A 507 16.80 -2.94 -18.56
CA ASP A 507 17.70 -3.23 -17.44
C ASP A 507 17.60 -2.17 -16.31
N LEU A 508 17.39 -0.90 -16.68
CA LEU A 508 17.17 0.20 -15.74
C LEU A 508 15.76 0.22 -15.13
N GLY A 509 14.87 -0.65 -15.59
CA GLY A 509 13.51 -0.80 -15.07
C GLY A 509 12.54 0.31 -15.45
N TYR A 510 12.79 1.04 -16.54
CA TYR A 510 11.94 2.16 -16.98
C TYR A 510 10.71 1.66 -17.73
N VAL A 511 10.82 0.55 -18.45
CA VAL A 511 9.68 -0.07 -19.14
C VAL A 511 8.83 -0.84 -18.14
N ARG A 512 7.52 -0.54 -18.11
CA ARG A 512 6.51 -1.15 -17.23
C ARG A 512 5.72 -2.24 -17.94
N ASP A 513 5.34 -2.00 -19.19
CA ASP A 513 4.54 -2.94 -19.98
C ASP A 513 4.81 -2.78 -21.48
N VAL A 514 4.62 -3.88 -22.22
CA VAL A 514 4.73 -3.94 -23.68
C VAL A 514 3.58 -4.78 -24.22
N ARG A 515 2.66 -4.14 -24.93
CA ARG A 515 1.52 -4.79 -25.57
C ARG A 515 1.68 -4.74 -27.08
N PHE A 516 1.36 -5.84 -27.76
CA PHE A 516 1.39 -5.89 -29.22
C PHE A 516 0.03 -6.34 -29.76
N ARG A 517 -0.59 -5.54 -30.62
CA ARG A 517 -1.88 -5.83 -31.24
C ARG A 517 -1.87 -5.33 -32.68
N ARG A 518 -2.03 -6.25 -33.66
CA ARG A 518 -2.25 -5.91 -35.08
C ARG A 518 -1.27 -4.87 -35.64
N GLY A 519 0.04 -5.05 -35.39
CA GLY A 519 1.06 -4.13 -35.87
C GLY A 519 1.37 -2.95 -34.93
N THR A 520 0.50 -2.65 -33.97
CA THR A 520 0.72 -1.59 -32.99
C THR A 520 1.40 -2.13 -31.73
N VAL A 521 2.51 -1.51 -31.31
CA VAL A 521 3.18 -1.73 -30.03
C VAL A 521 2.83 -0.59 -29.08
N GLU A 522 2.24 -0.91 -27.93
CA GLU A 522 2.03 0.04 -26.84
C GLU A 522 3.03 -0.19 -25.72
N ILE A 523 3.71 0.87 -25.29
CA ILE A 523 4.69 0.85 -24.22
C ILE A 523 4.21 1.72 -23.08
N LEU A 524 4.18 1.14 -21.88
CA LEU A 524 4.06 1.91 -20.66
C LEU A 524 5.46 2.15 -20.10
N LEU A 525 5.85 3.41 -19.95
CA LEU A 525 7.17 3.83 -19.49
C LEU A 525 7.06 4.64 -18.19
N THR A 526 8.06 4.54 -17.33
CA THR A 526 8.22 5.41 -16.15
C THR A 526 9.61 6.06 -16.16
N MET A 527 9.74 7.20 -15.49
CA MET A 527 11.03 7.86 -15.28
C MET A 527 11.42 7.78 -13.79
N PRO A 528 12.73 7.77 -13.45
CA PRO A 528 13.18 7.61 -12.06
C PRO A 528 12.64 8.66 -11.09
N HIS A 529 12.43 9.90 -11.54
CA HIS A 529 11.89 11.00 -10.74
C HIS A 529 11.30 12.11 -11.61
N ARG A 530 10.41 12.93 -11.03
CA ARG A 530 9.70 14.03 -11.72
C ARG A 530 10.60 15.19 -12.17
N GLY A 531 11.84 15.26 -11.68
CA GLY A 531 12.85 16.20 -12.17
C GLY A 531 13.36 15.87 -13.59
N ARG A 532 13.04 14.69 -14.12
CA ARG A 532 13.24 14.32 -15.53
C ARG A 532 11.89 13.98 -16.18
N PRO A 533 11.00 14.98 -16.37
CA PRO A 533 9.62 14.71 -16.76
C PRO A 533 9.46 14.35 -18.23
N VAL A 534 10.40 14.76 -19.09
CA VAL A 534 10.32 14.59 -20.54
C VAL A 534 10.82 13.20 -20.94
N ALA A 535 9.91 12.22 -20.97
CA ALA A 535 10.21 10.89 -21.47
C ALA A 535 10.56 10.87 -22.97
N ASP A 536 10.12 11.87 -23.74
CA ASP A 536 10.32 11.97 -25.20
C ASP A 536 11.79 11.90 -25.62
N PHE A 537 12.71 12.27 -24.73
CA PHE A 537 14.16 12.11 -24.92
C PHE A 537 14.56 10.65 -25.22
N LEU A 538 13.85 9.66 -24.66
CA LEU A 538 14.06 8.23 -24.92
C LEU A 538 13.23 7.73 -26.11
N VAL A 539 12.18 8.46 -26.49
CA VAL A 539 11.18 8.00 -27.46
C VAL A 539 11.63 8.23 -28.89
N TRP A 540 12.19 9.41 -29.16
CA TRP A 540 12.53 9.87 -30.51
C TRP A 540 14.04 10.00 -30.70
N GLN A 541 14.50 9.64 -31.89
CA GLN A 541 15.86 9.93 -32.31
C GLN A 541 16.19 11.43 -32.19
N GLY A 542 17.34 11.76 -31.59
CA GLY A 542 17.83 13.13 -31.50
C GLY A 542 17.14 14.02 -30.44
N GLY A 543 16.21 13.48 -29.63
CA GLY A 543 15.46 14.21 -28.60
C GLY A 543 16.25 14.75 -27.40
N GLY A 544 17.59 14.81 -27.50
CA GLY A 544 18.47 15.42 -26.51
C GLY A 544 19.79 14.67 -26.25
N ARG A 545 20.04 13.57 -26.98
CA ARG A 545 21.34 12.91 -27.28
C ARG A 545 21.17 11.44 -27.73
N VAL A 546 20.05 10.77 -27.39
CA VAL A 546 19.77 9.38 -27.81
C VAL A 546 19.93 9.20 -29.32
N GLU A 547 20.89 8.35 -29.73
CA GLU A 547 21.21 8.10 -31.14
C GLU A 547 20.02 7.51 -31.92
N THR A 548 19.33 6.54 -31.32
CA THR A 548 18.14 5.87 -31.88
C THR A 548 17.15 5.60 -30.75
N GLY A 549 16.01 6.29 -30.79
CA GLY A 549 14.99 6.22 -29.74
C GLY A 549 14.16 4.94 -29.80
N ILE A 550 13.30 4.75 -28.80
CA ILE A 550 12.37 3.62 -28.70
C ILE A 550 11.59 3.42 -30.00
N ARG A 551 11.11 4.50 -30.62
CA ARG A 551 10.24 4.41 -31.78
C ARG A 551 11.00 3.90 -33.00
N GLU A 552 12.17 4.45 -33.29
CA GLU A 552 12.98 4.03 -34.43
C GLU A 552 13.48 2.59 -34.26
N GLN A 553 13.87 2.23 -33.04
CA GLN A 553 14.27 0.87 -32.70
C GLN A 553 13.16 -0.14 -33.00
N LEU A 554 11.94 0.13 -32.54
CA LEU A 554 10.84 -0.83 -32.68
C LEU A 554 10.22 -0.87 -34.07
N LEU A 555 10.14 0.27 -34.78
CA LEU A 555 9.65 0.31 -36.17
C LEU A 555 10.56 -0.43 -37.15
N SER A 556 11.80 -0.72 -36.76
CA SER A 556 12.71 -1.55 -37.57
C SER A 556 12.34 -3.03 -37.59
N LEU A 557 11.50 -3.49 -36.65
CA LEU A 557 11.12 -4.89 -36.52
C LEU A 557 10.01 -5.26 -37.51
N PRO A 558 10.13 -6.40 -38.24
CA PRO A 558 9.10 -6.87 -39.14
C PRO A 558 7.75 -7.04 -38.44
N GLY A 559 6.70 -6.46 -39.02
CA GLY A 559 5.34 -6.54 -38.49
C GLY A 559 5.00 -5.50 -37.43
N VAL A 560 5.91 -4.58 -37.09
CA VAL A 560 5.59 -3.38 -36.30
C VAL A 560 5.30 -2.22 -37.27
N GLU A 561 4.08 -1.69 -37.20
CA GLU A 561 3.60 -0.60 -38.05
C GLU A 561 3.47 0.72 -37.27
N GLU A 562 3.18 0.63 -35.97
CA GLU A 562 2.97 1.77 -35.10
C GLU A 562 3.53 1.52 -33.70
N VAL A 563 4.05 2.56 -33.06
CA VAL A 563 4.58 2.52 -31.69
C VAL A 563 3.99 3.68 -30.91
N LEU A 564 3.32 3.37 -29.81
CA LEU A 564 2.69 4.31 -28.89
C LEU A 564 3.39 4.22 -27.53
N VAL A 565 3.95 5.33 -27.06
CA VAL A 565 4.59 5.39 -25.73
C VAL A 565 3.73 6.23 -24.80
N ARG A 566 3.38 5.66 -23.64
CA ARG A 566 2.65 6.34 -22.56
C ARG A 566 3.53 6.40 -21.32
N GLN A 567 3.62 7.58 -20.72
CA GLN A 567 4.34 7.76 -19.46
C GLN A 567 3.41 7.58 -18.26
N THR A 568 3.91 6.91 -17.21
CA THR A 568 3.27 6.83 -15.89
C THR A 568 4.26 7.18 -14.77
N TRP A 569 3.71 7.74 -13.70
CA TRP A 569 4.42 7.97 -12.43
C TRP A 569 4.01 6.98 -11.34
N GLU A 570 3.00 6.16 -11.60
CA GLU A 570 2.38 5.27 -10.62
C GLU A 570 2.38 3.82 -11.16
N PRO A 571 2.90 2.85 -10.39
CA PRO A 571 3.69 3.05 -9.16
C PRO A 571 4.98 3.85 -9.43
N ALA A 572 5.52 4.51 -8.41
CA ALA A 572 6.81 5.19 -8.52
C ALA A 572 7.94 4.22 -8.92
N TRP A 573 8.95 4.72 -9.63
CA TRP A 573 10.16 3.94 -9.90
C TRP A 573 10.97 3.76 -8.62
N THR A 574 11.53 2.57 -8.42
CA THR A 574 12.41 2.25 -7.29
C THR A 574 13.63 1.46 -7.78
N PRO A 575 14.76 1.48 -7.04
CA PRO A 575 15.93 0.66 -7.33
C PRO A 575 15.64 -0.85 -7.37
N GLY A 576 14.52 -1.30 -6.81
CA GLY A 576 14.08 -2.70 -6.87
C GLY A 576 13.79 -3.18 -8.30
N ARG A 577 13.53 -2.27 -9.25
CA ARG A 577 13.27 -2.60 -10.66
C ARG A 577 14.53 -2.84 -11.50
N LEU A 578 15.70 -2.50 -10.98
CA LEU A 578 16.96 -2.70 -11.70
C LEU A 578 17.24 -4.21 -11.87
N SER A 579 17.63 -4.60 -13.09
CA SER A 579 18.09 -5.97 -13.37
C SER A 579 19.40 -6.27 -12.64
N THR A 580 19.76 -7.56 -12.50
CA THR A 580 21.02 -7.96 -11.84
C THR A 580 22.21 -7.27 -12.48
N LYS A 581 22.23 -7.22 -13.82
CA LYS A 581 23.26 -6.57 -14.63
C LYS A 581 23.36 -5.07 -14.31
N ALA A 582 22.23 -4.34 -14.33
CA ALA A 582 22.25 -2.90 -14.04
C ALA A 582 22.72 -2.61 -12.61
N ARG A 583 22.30 -3.43 -11.64
CA ARG A 583 22.75 -3.28 -10.23
C ARG A 583 24.26 -3.45 -10.10
N GLN A 584 24.82 -4.47 -10.75
CA GLN A 584 26.27 -4.70 -10.78
C GLN A 584 27.02 -3.56 -11.47
N GLU A 585 26.52 -3.08 -12.61
CA GLU A 585 27.14 -2.00 -13.37
C GLU A 585 27.15 -0.66 -12.61
N LEU A 586 26.06 -0.36 -11.92
CA LEU A 586 25.92 0.79 -11.01
C LEU A 586 26.70 0.62 -9.71
N GLY A 587 27.24 -0.58 -9.44
CA GLY A 587 28.01 -0.88 -8.24
C GLY A 587 27.19 -0.93 -6.96
N LEU A 588 25.87 -1.14 -7.05
CA LEU A 588 25.01 -1.14 -5.88
C LEU A 588 25.45 -2.25 -4.90
N PRO A 589 25.49 -1.96 -3.59
CA PRO A 589 25.83 -2.96 -2.59
C PRO A 589 24.86 -4.15 -2.70
N SER A 590 25.41 -5.37 -2.57
CA SER A 590 24.61 -6.58 -2.54
C SER A 590 23.57 -6.46 -1.42
N ALA A 591 22.31 -6.72 -1.74
CA ALA A 591 21.22 -6.60 -0.77
C ALA A 591 21.14 -7.80 0.20
N GLU A 592 22.17 -8.64 0.23
CA GLU A 592 22.46 -9.57 1.31
C GLU A 592 23.03 -8.73 2.46
N GLY A 593 22.22 -8.53 3.51
CA GLY A 593 22.64 -7.74 4.66
C GLY A 593 23.95 -8.27 5.23
N ASN A 594 24.87 -7.36 5.55
CA ASN A 594 25.81 -7.63 6.63
C ASN A 594 24.95 -7.98 7.85
N GLY A 595 24.99 -9.25 8.25
CA GLY A 595 24.32 -9.75 9.45
C GLY A 595 24.80 -9.07 10.72
#